data_AF-A0AAV2J7A3-F1
#
_entry.id   AF-A0AAV2J7A3-F1
#
_cell.length_a   1.000
_cell.length_b   1.000
_cell.length_c   1.000
_cell.angle_alpha   90.00
_cell.angle_beta   90.00
_cell.angle_gamma   90.00
#
_symmetry.space_group_name_H-M   'P 1'
#
loop_
_entity.id
_entity.type
_entity.pdbx_description
1 polymer ?
#
loop_
_entity_poly.entity_id
_entity_poly.type
_entity_poly.pdbx_seq_one_letter_code
_entity_poly.pdbx_strand_id
1 'polypeptide(L)'
;MDAVNAFSAELFSMIDMKPPISRAKMMSVTKSAIKAIKLYKHVVQLVEKFVKKCKPDLKVPGLYVVDSIVRQSRHQFGVDKDVFGPRFMKNFNETFNNLYCCPEEDKVCL
;
A
#
# COMPACT_ATOMS: atom_id res chain seq x y z
N MET A 1 -8.24 -14.27 -10.33
CA MET A 1 -7.18 -14.26 -9.30
C MET A 1 -5.90 -13.59 -9.81
N ASP A 2 -5.64 -13.63 -11.12
CA ASP A 2 -4.36 -13.24 -11.72
C ASP A 2 -3.95 -11.79 -11.47
N ALA A 3 -4.90 -10.84 -11.49
CA ALA A 3 -4.62 -9.44 -11.18
C ALA A 3 -4.13 -9.25 -9.72
N VAL A 4 -4.67 -10.03 -8.77
CA VAL A 4 -4.24 -9.99 -7.36
C VAL A 4 -2.88 -10.65 -7.20
N ASN A 5 -2.60 -11.73 -7.93
CA ASN A 5 -1.28 -12.37 -7.92
C ASN A 5 -0.22 -11.43 -8.51
N ALA A 6 -0.52 -10.73 -9.60
CA ALA A 6 0.35 -9.71 -10.19
C ALA A 6 0.60 -8.55 -9.22
N PHE A 7 -0.44 -8.07 -8.51
CA PHE A 7 -0.27 -7.07 -7.46
C PHE A 7 0.59 -7.60 -6.30
N SER A 8 0.34 -8.83 -5.85
CA SER A 8 1.11 -9.47 -4.78
C SER A 8 2.59 -9.56 -5.14
N ALA A 9 2.92 -10.03 -6.35
CA ALA A 9 4.30 -10.11 -6.83
C ALA A 9 4.94 -8.73 -6.88
N GLU A 10 4.23 -7.73 -7.40
CA GLU A 10 4.72 -6.37 -7.55
C GLU A 10 4.98 -5.70 -6.19
N LEU A 11 4.06 -5.85 -5.23
CA LEU A 11 4.17 -5.33 -3.87
C LEU A 11 5.30 -5.99 -3.10
N PHE A 12 5.38 -7.33 -3.11
CA PHE A 12 6.39 -8.04 -2.34
C PHE A 12 7.79 -7.96 -2.95
N SER A 13 7.92 -7.60 -4.22
CA SER A 13 9.22 -7.25 -4.79
C SER A 13 9.87 -6.02 -4.11
N MET A 14 9.13 -5.26 -3.30
CA MET A 14 9.68 -4.16 -2.50
C MET A 14 10.38 -4.62 -1.22
N ILE A 15 10.20 -5.87 -0.75
CA ILE A 15 10.75 -6.37 0.53
C ILE A 15 12.28 -6.30 0.57
N ASP A 16 12.94 -6.53 -0.55
CA ASP A 16 14.39 -6.55 -0.65
C ASP A 16 14.98 -5.24 -1.20
N MET A 17 14.12 -4.26 -1.51
CA MET A 17 14.57 -2.96 -1.99
C MET A 17 15.03 -2.10 -0.83
N LYS A 18 16.23 -1.52 -0.94
CA LYS A 18 16.69 -0.50 0.00
C LYS A 18 15.98 0.82 -0.31
N PRO A 19 15.34 1.47 0.68
CA PRO A 19 14.82 2.82 0.51
C PRO A 19 15.92 3.82 0.06
N PRO A 20 15.58 4.88 -0.71
CA PRO A 20 14.23 5.27 -1.11
C PRO A 20 13.68 4.43 -2.27
N ILE A 21 12.37 4.11 -2.21
CA ILE A 21 11.68 3.42 -3.30
C ILE A 21 11.47 4.39 -4.46
N SER A 22 11.83 3.95 -5.68
CA SER A 22 11.71 4.80 -6.87
C SER A 22 10.25 5.14 -7.19
N ARG A 23 10.03 6.34 -7.73
CA ARG A 23 8.71 6.77 -8.21
C ARG A 23 8.11 5.79 -9.22
N ALA A 24 8.94 5.28 -10.14
CA ALA A 24 8.52 4.31 -11.14
C ALA A 24 7.99 3.02 -10.48
N LYS A 25 8.68 2.53 -9.43
CA LYS A 25 8.22 1.36 -8.68
C LYS A 25 6.89 1.62 -7.97
N MET A 26 6.76 2.77 -7.30
CA MET A 26 5.51 3.17 -6.63
C MET A 26 4.32 3.24 -7.61
N MET A 27 4.55 3.81 -8.79
CA MET A 27 3.55 3.88 -9.86
C MET A 27 3.17 2.49 -10.39
N SER A 28 4.15 1.59 -10.54
CA SER A 28 3.91 0.20 -10.97
C SER A 28 3.01 -0.56 -9.99
N VAL A 29 3.35 -0.52 -8.70
CA VAL A 29 2.55 -1.12 -7.62
C VAL A 29 1.12 -0.58 -7.61
N THR A 30 1.00 0.74 -7.69
CA THR A 30 -0.29 1.44 -7.70
C THR A 30 -1.13 1.03 -8.91
N LYS A 31 -0.55 1.04 -10.12
CA LYS A 31 -1.24 0.62 -11.34
C LYS A 31 -1.70 -0.83 -11.26
N SER A 32 -0.90 -1.71 -10.66
CA SER A 32 -1.27 -3.11 -10.44
C SER A 32 -2.45 -3.25 -9.46
N ALA A 33 -2.46 -2.47 -8.37
CA ALA A 33 -3.57 -2.42 -7.42
C ALA A 33 -4.88 -1.98 -8.08
N ILE A 34 -4.83 -0.91 -8.89
CA ILE A 34 -6.02 -0.38 -9.59
C ILE A 34 -6.55 -1.38 -10.62
N LYS A 35 -5.68 -2.10 -11.34
CA LYS A 35 -6.10 -3.22 -12.23
C LYS A 35 -6.82 -4.33 -11.46
N ALA A 36 -6.49 -4.54 -10.19
CA ALA A 36 -7.08 -5.54 -9.32
C ALA A 36 -8.29 -5.03 -8.50
N ILE A 37 -8.87 -3.87 -8.84
CA ILE A 37 -9.96 -3.21 -8.08
C ILE A 37 -11.18 -4.11 -7.82
N LYS A 38 -11.55 -5.01 -8.75
CA LYS A 38 -12.66 -5.96 -8.54
C LYS A 38 -12.48 -6.83 -7.30
N LEU A 39 -11.23 -7.04 -6.88
CA LEU A 39 -10.82 -7.80 -5.71
C LEU A 39 -10.13 -6.90 -4.66
N TYR A 40 -10.57 -5.64 -4.53
CA TYR A 40 -9.95 -4.63 -3.65
C TYR A 40 -9.73 -5.12 -2.21
N LYS A 41 -10.62 -5.97 -1.68
CA LYS A 41 -10.46 -6.56 -0.33
C LYS A 41 -9.16 -7.35 -0.20
N HIS A 42 -8.79 -8.12 -1.23
CA HIS A 42 -7.52 -8.87 -1.26
C HIS A 42 -6.32 -7.95 -1.44
N VAL A 43 -6.44 -6.91 -2.28
CA VAL A 43 -5.40 -5.90 -2.44
C VAL A 43 -5.09 -5.24 -1.10
N VAL A 44 -6.12 -4.78 -0.37
CA VAL A 44 -5.94 -4.17 0.95
C VAL A 44 -5.33 -5.15 1.94
N GLN A 45 -5.82 -6.40 2.00
CA GLN A 45 -5.27 -7.43 2.87
C GLN A 45 -3.78 -7.70 2.60
N LEU A 46 -3.35 -7.67 1.33
CA LEU A 46 -1.95 -7.84 0.95
C LEU A 46 -1.09 -6.64 1.40
N VAL A 47 -1.60 -5.42 1.30
CA VAL A 47 -0.91 -4.21 1.80
C VAL A 47 -0.79 -4.24 3.32
N GLU A 48 -1.88 -4.56 4.04
CA GLU A 48 -1.86 -4.72 5.50
C GLU A 48 -0.84 -5.80 5.91
N LYS A 49 -0.81 -6.93 5.21
CA LYS A 49 0.16 -8.01 5.43
C LYS A 49 1.60 -7.57 5.14
N PHE A 50 1.82 -6.78 4.08
CA PHE A 50 3.13 -6.21 3.77
C PHE A 50 3.59 -5.30 4.90
N VAL A 51 2.77 -4.32 5.31
CA VAL A 51 3.07 -3.40 6.41
C VAL A 51 3.35 -4.14 7.71
N LYS A 52 2.61 -5.20 8.02
CA LYS A 52 2.82 -6.02 9.22
C LYS A 52 4.14 -6.79 9.23
N LYS A 53 4.61 -7.25 8.06
CA LYS A 53 5.78 -8.16 7.96
C LYS A 53 7.06 -7.51 7.43
N CYS A 54 6.97 -6.34 6.80
CA CYS A 54 8.13 -5.67 6.23
C CYS A 54 9.06 -5.16 7.34
N LYS A 55 10.33 -4.96 6.95
CA LYS A 55 11.36 -4.37 7.81
C LYS A 55 10.99 -2.93 8.21
N PRO A 56 11.51 -2.42 9.34
CA PRO A 56 11.19 -1.06 9.82
C PRO A 56 11.43 0.07 8.81
N ASP A 57 12.44 -0.06 7.96
CA ASP A 57 12.81 0.89 6.90
C ASP A 57 11.80 0.93 5.73
N LEU A 58 10.95 -0.09 5.60
CA LEU A 58 9.90 -0.17 4.59
C LEU A 58 8.52 0.29 5.08
N LYS A 59 8.41 0.78 6.32
CA LYS A 59 7.13 1.24 6.89
C LYS A 59 6.64 2.50 6.19
N VAL A 60 7.49 3.52 6.05
CA VAL A 60 7.15 4.76 5.31
C VAL A 60 6.80 4.46 3.84
N PRO A 61 7.58 3.65 3.09
CA PRO A 61 7.16 3.18 1.77
C PRO A 61 5.81 2.44 1.76
N GLY A 62 5.51 1.64 2.78
CA GLY A 62 4.22 0.98 2.95
C GLY A 62 3.06 1.98 3.08
N LEU A 63 3.24 3.06 3.84
CA LEU A 63 2.27 4.15 3.93
C LEU A 63 2.09 4.85 2.58
N TYR A 64 3.17 5.09 1.84
CA TYR A 64 3.10 5.69 0.50
C TYR A 64 2.35 4.81 -0.50
N VAL A 65 2.43 3.47 -0.38
CA VAL A 65 1.60 2.56 -1.19
C VAL A 65 0.10 2.76 -0.89
N VAL A 66 -0.28 2.87 0.39
CA VAL A 66 -1.67 3.13 0.79
C VAL A 66 -2.15 4.47 0.21
N ASP A 67 -1.40 5.55 0.43
CA ASP A 67 -1.73 6.89 -0.05
C ASP A 67 -1.87 6.91 -1.58
N SER A 68 -0.89 6.34 -2.30
CA SER A 68 -0.86 6.31 -3.76
C SER A 68 -2.06 5.53 -4.35
N ILE A 69 -2.43 4.39 -3.76
CA ILE A 69 -3.60 3.61 -4.20
C ILE A 69 -4.89 4.40 -3.99
N VAL A 70 -5.09 4.99 -2.82
CA VAL A 70 -6.30 5.75 -2.51
C VAL A 70 -6.41 6.99 -3.41
N ARG A 71 -5.32 7.75 -3.60
CA ARG A 71 -5.30 8.91 -4.50
C ARG A 71 -5.60 8.51 -5.94
N GLN A 72 -4.96 7.45 -6.43
CA GLN A 72 -5.17 7.01 -7.82
C GLN A 72 -6.59 6.50 -8.04
N SER A 73 -7.16 5.78 -7.08
CA SER A 73 -8.55 5.32 -7.12
C SER A 73 -9.53 6.49 -7.19
N ARG A 74 -9.37 7.47 -6.28
CA ARG A 74 -10.21 8.68 -6.26
C ARG A 74 -10.08 9.50 -7.54
N HIS A 75 -8.87 9.62 -8.08
CA HIS A 75 -8.62 10.33 -9.33
C HIS A 75 -9.28 9.64 -10.53
N GLN A 76 -9.22 8.31 -10.61
CA GLN A 76 -9.72 7.56 -11.77
C GLN A 76 -11.23 7.28 -11.73
N PHE A 77 -11.81 7.07 -10.54
CA PHE A 77 -13.20 6.65 -10.38
C PHE A 77 -14.10 7.72 -9.73
N GLY A 78 -13.50 8.78 -9.18
CA GLY A 78 -14.19 9.77 -8.36
C GLY A 78 -14.18 9.39 -6.87
N VAL A 79 -14.33 10.41 -6.01
CA VAL A 79 -14.23 10.25 -4.55
C VAL A 79 -15.30 9.30 -4.00
N ASP A 80 -16.54 9.42 -4.47
CA ASP A 80 -17.68 8.64 -3.97
C ASP A 80 -17.64 7.17 -4.37
N LYS A 81 -16.83 6.83 -5.38
CA LYS A 81 -16.68 5.46 -5.89
C LYS A 81 -15.42 4.77 -5.39
N ASP A 82 -14.60 5.44 -4.59
CA ASP A 82 -13.41 4.84 -4.01
C ASP A 82 -13.78 3.72 -3.02
N VAL A 83 -13.27 2.52 -3.30
CA VAL A 83 -13.45 1.35 -2.44
C VAL A 83 -12.25 1.10 -1.52
N PHE A 84 -11.09 1.71 -1.80
CA PHE A 84 -9.86 1.47 -1.05
C PHE A 84 -9.83 2.23 0.26
N GLY A 85 -10.13 3.53 0.24
CA GLY A 85 -10.14 4.38 1.43
C GLY A 85 -11.03 3.81 2.53
N PRO A 86 -12.34 3.59 2.29
CA PRO A 86 -13.24 2.99 3.28
C PRO A 86 -12.79 1.60 3.74
N ARG A 87 -12.08 0.84 2.89
CA ARG A 87 -11.59 -0.49 3.25
C ARG A 87 -10.38 -0.44 4.16
N PHE A 88 -9.39 0.40 3.89
CA PHE A 88 -8.24 0.62 4.76
C PHE A 88 -8.67 1.16 6.13
N MET A 89 -9.69 2.02 6.16
CA MET A 89 -10.21 2.59 7.41
C MET A 89 -10.71 1.55 8.41
N LYS A 90 -11.15 0.37 7.95
CA LYS A 90 -11.66 -0.68 8.85
C LYS A 90 -10.61 -1.19 9.85
N ASN A 91 -9.34 -1.24 9.43
CA ASN A 91 -8.23 -1.73 10.25
C ASN A 91 -7.13 -0.66 10.39
N PHE A 92 -7.50 0.62 10.27
CA PHE A 92 -6.51 1.69 10.20
C PHE A 92 -5.65 1.76 11.47
N ASN A 93 -6.25 1.62 12.65
CA ASN A 93 -5.51 1.64 13.91
C ASN A 93 -4.45 0.52 13.99
N GLU A 94 -4.80 -0.72 13.62
CA GLU A 94 -3.83 -1.82 13.59
C GLU A 94 -2.75 -1.57 12.53
N THR A 95 -3.14 -1.10 11.34
CA THR A 95 -2.20 -0.79 10.25
C THR A 95 -1.23 0.31 10.67
N PHE A 96 -1.72 1.37 11.30
CA PHE A 96 -0.94 2.51 11.75
C PHE A 96 0.01 2.13 12.89
N ASN A 97 -0.44 1.31 13.85
CA ASN A 97 0.46 0.78 14.88
C ASN A 97 1.62 -0.01 14.28
N ASN A 98 1.37 -0.81 13.24
CA ASN A 98 2.43 -1.53 12.53
C ASN A 98 3.37 -0.60 11.76
N LEU A 99 2.85 0.52 11.21
CA LEU A 99 3.64 1.56 10.54
C LEU A 99 4.53 2.32 11.53
N TYR A 100 4.02 2.60 12.74
CA TYR A 100 4.73 3.33 13.79
C TYR A 100 5.91 2.57 14.38
N CYS A 101 6.05 1.27 14.08
CA CYS A 101 7.27 0.50 14.31
C CYS A 101 8.40 0.82 13.31
N CYS A 102 8.42 2.03 12.75
CA CYS A 102 9.52 2.55 11.93
C CYS A 102 10.65 3.10 12.80
N PRO A 103 11.84 3.36 12.21
CA PRO A 103 12.91 4.14 12.87
C PRO A 103 12.40 5.49 13.40
N GLU A 104 13.01 6.02 14.46
CA GLU A 104 12.56 7.28 15.06
C GLU A 104 12.66 8.47 14.09
N GLU A 105 13.71 8.50 13.28
CA GLU A 105 13.92 9.49 12.22
C GLU A 105 12.80 9.50 11.18
N ASP A 106 12.11 8.38 10.98
CA ASP A 106 11.03 8.23 10.02
C ASP A 106 9.66 8.64 10.61
N LYS A 107 9.54 8.74 11.93
CA LYS A 107 8.26 9.09 12.60
C LYS A 107 7.78 10.50 12.24
N VAL A 108 8.70 11.41 11.89
CA VAL A 108 8.34 12.76 11.42
C VAL A 108 7.66 12.74 10.04
N CYS A 109 7.70 11.61 9.33
CA CYS A 109 7.07 11.41 8.02
C CYS A 109 5.74 10.65 8.09
N LEU A 110 5.32 10.17 9.28
CA LEU A 110 4.06 9.44 9.52
C LEU A 110 2.96 10.37 10.02
#